data_AF-L2GPK4-F1
#
_entry.id   AF-L2GPK4-F1
#
_cell.length_a   1.000
_cell.length_b   1.000
_cell.length_c   1.000
_cell.angle_alpha   90.00
_cell.angle_beta   90.00
_cell.angle_gamma   90.00
#
_symmetry.space_group_name_H-M   'P 1'
#
loop_
_entity.id
_entity.type
_entity.pdbx_description
1 polymer ?
#
loop_
_entity_poly.entity_id
_entity_poly.type
_entity_poly.pdbx_seq_one_letter_code
_entity_poly.pdbx_strand_id
1 'polypeptide(L)'
;MKAFQRGNKIVFSKNENYKEMERAIQLLSEEFERLKNICEDRATETFPAEVIKRIVEKGNELREMGKDIEIPEDYMRFMIEEKNVLRYFEGIVQKAEKEVCKYEEKTERLRKFAEMLDN
;
A
#
# COMPACT_ATOMS: atom_id res chain seq x y z
N MET A 1 -8.24 6.27 -10.68
CA MET A 1 -7.56 7.41 -10.01
C MET A 1 -7.89 8.68 -10.81
N LYS A 2 -8.63 9.65 -10.25
CA LYS A 2 -8.93 10.90 -10.96
C LYS A 2 -7.85 11.94 -10.62
N ALA A 3 -7.04 12.29 -11.61
CA ALA A 3 -6.07 13.35 -11.49
C ALA A 3 -6.67 14.64 -12.07
N PHE A 4 -6.54 15.75 -11.36
CA PHE A 4 -6.94 17.06 -11.89
C PHE A 4 -5.72 17.98 -11.90
N GLN A 5 -5.59 18.71 -13.00
CA GLN A 5 -4.53 19.68 -13.17
C GLN A 5 -4.97 21.02 -12.58
N ARG A 6 -4.25 21.50 -11.56
CA ARG A 6 -4.44 22.86 -11.02
C ARG A 6 -3.13 23.63 -11.22
N GLY A 7 -3.04 24.34 -12.36
CA GLY A 7 -1.78 24.94 -12.82
C GLY A 7 -0.75 23.87 -13.23
N ASN A 8 0.52 24.03 -12.82
CA ASN A 8 1.61 23.08 -13.12
C ASN A 8 1.73 21.91 -12.12
N LYS A 9 0.72 21.68 -11.27
CA LYS A 9 0.72 20.59 -10.29
C LYS A 9 -0.39 19.58 -10.58
N ILE A 10 0.00 18.31 -10.63
CA ILE A 10 -0.93 17.18 -10.59
C ILE A 10 -1.33 16.99 -9.13
N VAL A 11 -2.62 17.16 -8.82
CA VAL A 11 -3.15 16.92 -7.48
C VAL A 11 -3.93 15.61 -7.50
N PHE A 12 -3.47 14.64 -6.72
CA PHE A 12 -4.18 13.37 -6.50
C PHE A 12 -5.28 13.62 -5.47
N SER A 13 -6.55 13.42 -5.84
CA SER A 13 -7.64 13.47 -4.87
C SER A 13 -7.46 12.35 -3.85
N LYS A 14 -7.34 12.67 -2.55
CA LYS A 14 -7.43 11.67 -1.47
C LYS A 14 -8.78 10.96 -1.61
N ASN A 15 -8.74 9.71 -2.08
CA ASN A 15 -9.92 8.87 -2.26
C ASN A 15 -10.60 8.72 -0.90
N GLU A 16 -11.86 9.15 -0.76
CA GLU A 16 -12.60 9.06 0.51
C GLU A 16 -12.67 7.62 1.04
N ASN A 17 -12.74 6.65 0.12
CA ASN A 17 -12.70 5.22 0.42
C ASN A 17 -11.46 4.80 1.25
N TYR A 18 -10.28 5.39 1.01
CA TYR A 18 -9.08 5.05 1.79
C TYR A 18 -9.17 5.57 3.23
N LYS A 19 -9.81 6.73 3.46
CA LYS A 19 -10.03 7.24 4.82
C LYS A 19 -11.04 6.38 5.58
N GLU A 20 -12.04 5.85 4.88
CA GLU A 20 -13.01 4.93 5.47
C GLU A 20 -12.36 3.60 5.86
N MET A 21 -11.49 3.06 5.00
CA MET A 21 -10.68 1.89 5.33
C MET A 21 -9.76 2.14 6.53
N GLU A 22 -9.03 3.25 6.57
CA GLU A 22 -8.18 3.61 7.72
C GLU A 22 -8.99 3.65 9.03
N ARG A 23 -10.18 4.25 9.01
CA ARG A 23 -11.09 4.26 10.16
C ARG A 23 -11.56 2.86 10.55
N ALA A 24 -11.92 2.02 9.58
CA ALA A 24 -12.35 0.65 9.84
C ALA A 24 -11.21 -0.21 10.43
N ILE A 25 -9.97 -0.06 9.95
CA ILE A 25 -8.77 -0.71 10.51
C ILE A 25 -8.53 -0.25 11.95
N GLN A 26 -8.65 1.05 12.22
CA GLN A 26 -8.50 1.60 13.56
C GLN A 26 -9.55 1.00 14.52
N LEU A 27 -10.82 1.01 14.14
CA LEU A 27 -11.90 0.43 14.95
C LEU A 27 -11.72 -1.07 15.18
N LEU A 28 -11.24 -1.81 14.18
CA LEU A 28 -10.93 -3.23 14.33
C LEU A 28 -9.79 -3.44 15.34
N SER A 29 -8.76 -2.62 15.29
CA SER A 29 -7.63 -2.67 16.22
C SER A 29 -8.07 -2.39 17.67
N GLU A 30 -9.00 -1.45 17.86
CA GLU A 30 -9.61 -1.17 19.17
C GLU A 30 -10.41 -2.34 19.72
N GLU A 31 -11.16 -3.06 18.88
CA GLU A 31 -11.87 -4.27 19.31
C GLU A 31 -10.91 -5.42 19.67
N PHE A 32 -9.79 -5.57 18.96
CA PHE A 32 -8.75 -6.52 19.35
C PHE A 32 -8.11 -6.18 20.70
N GLU A 33 -7.83 -4.90 20.96
CA GLU A 33 -7.29 -4.48 22.26
C GLU A 33 -8.32 -4.70 23.38
N ARG A 34 -9.61 -4.43 23.12
CA ARG A 34 -10.70 -4.77 24.06
C ARG A 34 -10.74 -6.26 24.35
N LEU A 35 -10.65 -7.11 23.32
CA LEU A 35 -10.63 -8.56 23.49
C LEU A 35 -9.44 -9.01 24.35
N LYS A 36 -8.25 -8.48 24.05
CA LYS A 36 -7.04 -8.75 24.82
C LYS A 36 -7.22 -8.38 26.30
N ASN A 37 -7.73 -7.18 26.60
CA ASN A 37 -7.96 -6.74 27.98
C ASN A 37 -8.94 -7.66 28.73
N ILE A 38 -10.00 -8.13 28.07
CA ILE A 38 -10.96 -9.08 28.68
C ILE A 38 -10.28 -10.43 28.96
N CYS A 39 -9.47 -10.92 28.02
CA CYS A 39 -8.74 -12.18 28.19
C CYS A 39 -7.65 -12.10 29.26
N GLU A 40 -7.04 -10.93 29.47
CA GLU A 40 -6.05 -10.69 30.53
C GLU A 40 -6.70 -10.48 31.91
N ASP A 41 -7.96 -10.02 31.94
CA ASP A 41 -8.74 -9.90 33.17
C ASP A 41 -9.18 -11.28 33.68
N ARG A 42 -8.47 -11.76 34.70
CA ARG A 42 -8.72 -13.04 35.39
C ARG A 42 -10.06 -13.11 36.12
N ALA A 43 -10.78 -12.00 36.27
CA ALA A 43 -12.11 -11.97 36.86
C ALA A 43 -13.24 -12.19 35.84
N THR A 44 -12.92 -12.24 34.54
CA THR A 44 -13.93 -12.45 33.51
C THR A 44 -14.37 -13.91 33.48
N GLU A 45 -15.55 -14.21 34.02
CA GLU A 45 -16.14 -15.55 33.98
C GLU A 45 -16.90 -15.86 32.68
N THR A 46 -17.14 -14.84 31.84
CA THR A 46 -17.96 -14.96 30.63
C THR A 46 -17.14 -14.83 29.34
N PHE A 47 -17.47 -15.70 28.38
CA PHE A 47 -16.84 -15.68 27.05
C PHE A 47 -17.21 -14.40 26.28
N PRO A 48 -16.25 -13.65 25.72
CA PRO A 48 -16.49 -12.34 25.08
C PRO A 48 -17.08 -12.45 23.67
N ALA A 49 -18.18 -13.17 23.51
CA ALA A 49 -18.83 -13.44 22.22
C ALA A 49 -19.14 -12.16 21.42
N GLU A 50 -19.62 -11.12 22.10
CA GLU A 50 -20.01 -9.86 21.46
C GLU A 50 -18.81 -9.10 20.86
N VAL A 51 -17.64 -9.16 21.50
CA VAL A 51 -16.42 -8.52 20.96
C VAL A 51 -15.94 -9.29 19.74
N ILE A 52 -15.92 -10.62 19.83
CA ILE A 52 -15.53 -11.49 18.70
C ILE A 52 -16.46 -11.27 17.51
N LYS A 53 -17.77 -11.16 17.74
CA LYS A 53 -18.75 -10.87 16.69
C LYS A 53 -18.44 -9.55 15.99
N ARG A 54 -18.17 -8.47 16.73
CA ARG A 54 -17.80 -7.17 16.16
C ARG A 54 -16.50 -7.20 15.36
N ILE A 55 -15.49 -7.95 15.83
CA ILE A 55 -14.23 -8.16 15.10
C ILE A 55 -14.52 -8.81 13.74
N VAL A 56 -15.35 -9.85 13.71
CA VAL A 56 -15.71 -10.55 12.47
C VAL A 56 -16.50 -9.65 11.52
N GLU A 57 -17.49 -8.90 12.03
CA GLU A 57 -18.27 -7.96 11.22
C GLU A 57 -17.38 -6.89 10.57
N LYS A 58 -16.49 -6.24 11.35
CA LYS A 58 -15.55 -5.25 10.84
C LYS A 58 -14.52 -5.82 9.89
N GLY A 59 -14.04 -7.05 10.14
CA GLY A 59 -13.15 -7.76 9.23
C GLY A 59 -13.81 -8.03 7.87
N ASN A 60 -15.09 -8.41 7.88
CA ASN A 60 -15.86 -8.59 6.65
C ASN A 60 -16.08 -7.26 5.91
N GLU A 61 -16.40 -6.17 6.63
CA GLU A 61 -16.48 -4.83 6.03
C GLU A 61 -15.18 -4.45 5.32
N LEU A 62 -14.03 -4.62 5.98
CA LEU A 62 -12.72 -4.36 5.38
C LEU A 62 -12.44 -5.23 4.15
N ARG A 63 -12.85 -6.50 4.18
CA ARG A 63 -12.72 -7.40 3.02
C ARG A 63 -13.52 -6.88 1.83
N GLU A 64 -14.76 -6.45 2.05
CA GLU A 64 -15.61 -5.93 0.99
C GLU A 64 -15.10 -4.58 0.46
N MET A 65 -14.61 -3.70 1.33
CA MET A 65 -13.94 -2.47 0.91
C MET A 65 -12.69 -2.76 0.06
N GLY A 66 -11.92 -3.79 0.43
CA GLY A 66 -10.66 -4.17 -0.22
C GLY A 66 -10.80 -4.99 -1.50
N LYS A 67 -12.01 -5.44 -1.89
CA LYS A 67 -12.22 -6.34 -3.03
C LYS A 67 -11.65 -5.84 -4.36
N ASP A 68 -11.72 -4.54 -4.58
CA ASP A 68 -11.28 -3.92 -5.83
C ASP A 68 -9.88 -3.31 -5.74
N ILE A 69 -9.16 -3.53 -4.63
CA ILE A 69 -7.78 -3.07 -4.48
C ILE A 69 -6.84 -4.13 -5.07
N GLU A 70 -6.25 -3.81 -6.21
CA GLU A 70 -5.19 -4.61 -6.79
C GLU A 70 -3.86 -4.27 -6.12
N ILE A 71 -3.28 -5.25 -5.42
CA ILE A 71 -1.97 -5.13 -4.78
C ILE A 71 -0.97 -6.00 -5.54
N PRO A 72 0.16 -5.45 -6.01
CA PRO A 72 1.18 -6.23 -6.70
C PRO A 72 1.68 -7.42 -5.86
N GLU A 73 1.80 -8.60 -6.48
CA GLU A 73 2.23 -9.82 -5.77
C GLU A 73 3.65 -9.70 -5.19
N ASP A 74 4.53 -8.98 -5.88
CA ASP A 74 5.89 -8.70 -5.41
C ASP A 74 5.88 -7.81 -4.17
N TYR A 75 4.99 -6.81 -4.11
CA TYR A 75 4.77 -6.02 -2.89
C TYR A 75 4.27 -6.91 -1.74
N MET A 76 3.28 -7.77 -1.99
CA MET A 76 2.76 -8.67 -0.97
C MET A 76 3.83 -9.62 -0.42
N ARG A 77 4.64 -10.24 -1.28
CA ARG A 77 5.77 -11.08 -0.86
C ARG A 77 6.78 -10.30 -0.03
N PHE A 78 7.17 -9.11 -0.49
CA PHE A 78 8.11 -8.26 0.24
C PHE A 78 7.58 -7.90 1.63
N MET A 79 6.30 -7.56 1.74
CA MET A 79 5.68 -7.19 3.01
C MET A 79 5.59 -8.36 4.00
N ILE A 80 5.42 -9.60 3.52
CA ILE A 80 5.44 -10.80 4.37
C ILE A 80 6.83 -11.02 4.98
N GLU A 81 7.88 -10.83 4.20
CA GLU A 81 9.27 -11.11 4.59
C GLU A 81 9.89 -9.96 5.40
N GLU A 82 9.81 -8.73 4.89
CA GLU A 82 10.58 -7.58 5.38
C GLU A 82 9.74 -6.61 6.21
N LYS A 83 8.40 -6.62 6.05
CA LYS A 83 7.45 -5.75 6.77
C LYS A 83 7.79 -4.25 6.73
N ASN A 84 8.51 -3.80 5.70
CA ASN A 84 8.98 -2.41 5.57
C ASN A 84 8.51 -1.77 4.26
N VAL A 85 7.40 -1.04 4.33
CA VAL A 85 6.78 -0.40 3.15
C VAL A 85 7.73 0.58 2.45
N LEU A 86 8.48 1.39 3.21
CA LEU A 86 9.34 2.43 2.64
C LEU A 86 10.48 1.81 1.82
N ARG A 87 11.11 0.76 2.36
CA ARG A 87 12.22 0.06 1.70
C ARG A 87 11.82 -0.55 0.36
N TYR A 88 10.59 -1.04 0.23
CA TYR A 88 10.07 -1.53 -1.05
C TYR A 88 10.06 -0.42 -2.12
N PHE A 89 9.50 0.74 -1.78
CA PHE A 89 9.40 1.87 -2.71
C PHE A 89 10.76 2.48 -3.04
N GLU A 90 11.68 2.57 -2.08
CA GLU A 90 13.08 2.96 -2.33
C GLU A 90 13.75 2.04 -3.36
N GLY A 91 13.51 0.72 -3.25
CA GLY A 91 14.02 -0.25 -4.22
C GLY A 91 13.45 -0.05 -5.63
N ILE A 92 12.17 0.33 -5.76
CA ILE A 92 11.57 0.67 -7.06
C ILE A 92 12.23 1.91 -7.64
N VAL A 93 12.40 2.97 -6.85
CA VAL A 93 13.03 4.22 -7.29
C VAL A 93 14.44 3.96 -7.81
N GLN A 94 15.25 3.22 -7.04
CA GLN A 94 16.62 2.88 -7.45
C GLN A 94 16.67 2.04 -8.75
N LYS A 95 15.72 1.11 -8.94
CA LYS A 95 15.61 0.34 -10.18
C LYS A 95 15.24 1.24 -11.36
N ALA A 96 14.29 2.16 -11.17
CA ALA A 96 13.87 3.10 -12.19
C ALA A 96 15.02 4.03 -12.61
N GLU A 97 15.75 4.59 -11.65
CA GLU A 97 16.93 5.44 -11.90
C GLU A 97 17.99 4.69 -12.72
N LYS A 98 18.30 3.43 -12.35
CA LYS A 98 19.25 2.60 -13.10
C LYS A 98 18.81 2.35 -14.53
N GLU A 99 17.52 2.09 -14.75
CA GLU A 99 16.99 1.87 -16.10
C GLU A 99 17.06 3.16 -16.93
N VAL A 100 16.73 4.31 -16.35
CA VAL A 100 16.86 5.63 -17.02
C VAL A 100 18.29 5.85 -17.50
N CYS A 101 19.29 5.65 -16.64
CA CYS A 101 20.70 5.79 -17.04
C CYS A 101 21.06 4.85 -18.21
N LYS A 102 20.60 3.60 -18.20
CA LYS A 102 20.85 2.66 -19.32
C LYS A 102 20.21 3.14 -20.63
N TYR A 103 19.00 3.69 -20.58
CA TYR A 103 18.33 4.23 -21.76
C TYR A 103 19.05 5.46 -22.30
N GLU A 104 19.53 6.36 -21.43
CA GLU A 104 20.32 7.52 -21.82
C GLU A 104 21.63 7.10 -22.50
N GLU A 105 22.38 6.17 -21.91
CA GLU A 105 23.59 5.62 -22.51
C GLU A 105 23.34 4.99 -23.89
N LYS A 106 22.24 4.22 -24.02
CA LYS A 106 21.88 3.57 -25.28
C LYS A 106 21.49 4.61 -26.34
N THR A 107 20.74 5.64 -25.94
CA THR A 107 20.32 6.74 -26.83
C THR A 107 21.53 7.51 -27.33
N GLU A 108 22.48 7.81 -26.44
CA GLU A 108 23.72 8.50 -26.80
C GLU A 108 24.59 7.67 -27.76
N ARG A 109 24.69 6.35 -27.55
CA ARG A 109 25.39 5.46 -28.49
C ARG A 109 24.75 5.44 -29.87
N LEU A 110 23.42 5.39 -29.94
CA LEU A 110 22.69 5.43 -31.21
C LEU A 110 22.87 6.76 -31.91
N ARG A 111 22.84 7.87 -31.16
CA ARG A 111 23.08 9.22 -31.69
C ARG A 111 24.47 9.31 -32.33
N LYS A 112 25.52 8.89 -31.61
CA LYS A 112 26.89 8.88 -32.14
C LYS A 112 27.03 8.02 -33.39
N PHE A 113 26.34 6.87 -33.42
CA PHE A 113 26.33 6.00 -34.60
C PHE A 113 25.66 6.68 -35.81
N ALA A 114 24.55 7.38 -35.61
CA ALA A 114 23.90 8.15 -36.67
C ALA A 114 24.81 9.29 -37.19
N GLU A 115 25.44 10.05 -36.29
CA GLU A 115 26.41 11.11 -36.65
C GLU A 115 27.62 10.57 -37.45
N MET A 116 28.01 9.30 -37.25
CA MET A 116 29.08 8.66 -38.02
C MET A 116 28.63 8.17 -39.42
N LEU A 117 27.33 7.93 -39.63
CA LEU A 117 26.79 7.51 -40.93
C LEU A 117 26.49 8.70 -41.86
N ASP A 118 26.25 9.88 -41.29
CA ASP A 118 26.00 11.12 -42.03
C ASP A 118 27.29 11.86 -42.48
N ASN A 119 28.48 11.35 -42.09
CA ASN A 119 29.81 11.82 -42.52
C ASN A 119 30.48 10.81 -43.47
#